data_AF-A0A6N8Z2I6-F1
#
_entry.id   AF-A0A6N8Z2I6-F1
#
_cell.length_a   1.000
_cell.length_b   1.000
_cell.length_c   1.000
_cell.angle_alpha   90.00
_cell.angle_beta   90.00
_cell.angle_gamma   90.00
#
_symmetry.space_group_name_H-M   'P 1'
#
loop_
_entity.id
_entity.type
_entity.pdbx_description
1 polymer ?
#
loop_
_entity_poly.entity_id
_entity_poly.type
_entity_poly.pdbx_seq_one_letter_code
_entity_poly.pdbx_strand_id
1 'polypeptide(L)'
;MFSHSHIKHRNMLVQPFLVIITLGIYGIYWFHVTLRELHKANGRPEPVHWKWTVLFCIPLLDFFTFWHYSGEYAEFVWGKYPRILVFILWIVFFPAVWFLVQRDLNRTASVQFMG
;
A
#
# COMPACT_ATOMS: atom_id res chain seq x y z
N MET A 1 21.82 -15.13 -28.08
CA MET A 1 20.55 -14.49 -28.52
C MET A 1 19.49 -14.85 -27.49
N PHE A 2 18.91 -13.87 -26.78
CA PHE A 2 17.83 -14.14 -25.84
C PHE A 2 16.57 -14.52 -26.62
N SER A 3 15.99 -15.70 -26.35
CA SER A 3 14.74 -16.11 -27.00
C SER A 3 13.59 -15.24 -26.50
N HIS A 4 12.76 -14.73 -27.40
CA HIS A 4 11.56 -13.95 -27.07
C HIS A 4 10.28 -14.80 -27.15
N SER A 5 10.40 -16.11 -27.32
CA SER A 5 9.27 -17.04 -27.48
C SER A 5 8.33 -17.11 -26.27
N HIS A 6 8.76 -16.61 -25.11
CA HIS A 6 7.96 -16.54 -23.89
C HIS A 6 7.10 -15.28 -23.75
N ILE A 7 7.26 -14.27 -24.62
CA ILE A 7 6.49 -13.03 -24.59
C ILE A 7 5.18 -13.22 -25.34
N LYS A 8 4.06 -12.91 -24.68
CA LYS A 8 2.72 -13.07 -25.26
C LYS A 8 2.14 -11.73 -25.70
N HIS A 9 1.59 -11.70 -26.91
CA HIS A 9 0.79 -10.56 -27.39
C HIS A 9 -0.50 -10.45 -26.57
N ARG A 10 -0.81 -9.24 -26.08
CA ARG A 10 -2.01 -8.94 -25.29
C ARG A 10 -2.68 -7.68 -25.84
N ASN A 11 -4.00 -7.69 -25.94
CA ASN A 11 -4.76 -6.52 -26.38
C ASN A 11 -4.68 -5.41 -25.32
N MET A 12 -4.27 -4.21 -25.73
CA MET A 12 -4.02 -3.07 -24.83
C MET A 12 -5.30 -2.53 -24.16
N LEU A 13 -6.47 -2.63 -24.82
CA LEU A 13 -7.74 -2.14 -24.28
C LEU A 13 -8.42 -3.16 -23.36
N VAL A 14 -8.23 -4.45 -23.64
CA VAL A 14 -8.80 -5.53 -22.81
C VAL A 14 -8.18 -5.55 -21.42
N GLN A 15 -6.92 -5.15 -21.28
CA GLN A 15 -6.22 -5.16 -20.00
C GLN A 15 -6.85 -4.21 -18.96
N PRO A 16 -7.01 -2.89 -19.22
CA PRO A 16 -7.75 -1.99 -18.32
C PRO A 16 -9.19 -2.44 -18.06
N PHE A 17 -9.88 -2.95 -19.09
CA PHE A 17 -11.22 -3.51 -18.92
C PHE A 17 -11.21 -4.63 -17.87
N LEU A 18 -10.30 -5.60 -18.00
CA LEU A 18 -10.14 -6.69 -17.05
C LEU A 18 -9.76 -6.22 -15.64
N VAL A 19 -8.95 -5.16 -15.51
CA VAL A 19 -8.67 -4.56 -14.19
C VAL A 19 -9.97 -4.08 -13.53
N ILE A 20 -10.85 -3.40 -14.27
CA ILE A 20 -12.10 -2.84 -13.75
C ILE A 20 -13.08 -3.96 -13.35
N ILE A 21 -13.38 -4.91 -14.24
CA ILE A 21 -14.33 -6.00 -13.95
C ILE A 21 -13.85 -6.90 -12.80
N THR A 22 -12.54 -7.07 -12.63
CA THR A 22 -11.99 -7.89 -11.54
C THR A 22 -11.64 -7.10 -10.28
N LEU A 23 -12.05 -5.82 -10.19
CA LEU A 23 -11.77 -4.94 -9.05
C LEU A 23 -10.28 -4.88 -8.69
N GLY A 24 -9.40 -4.86 -9.69
CA GLY A 24 -7.95 -4.77 -9.50
C GLY A 24 -7.22 -6.12 -9.41
N ILE A 25 -7.91 -7.24 -9.23
CA ILE A 25 -7.28 -8.58 -9.10
C ILE A 25 -6.49 -8.92 -10.37
N TYR A 26 -7.03 -8.63 -11.55
CA TYR A 26 -6.32 -8.82 -12.82
C TYR A 26 -5.04 -7.98 -12.89
N GLY A 27 -5.00 -6.81 -12.26
CA GLY A 27 -3.80 -5.97 -12.20
C GLY A 27 -2.64 -6.68 -11.48
N ILE A 28 -2.94 -7.39 -10.39
CA ILE A 28 -1.96 -8.20 -9.65
C ILE A 28 -1.47 -9.37 -10.50
N TYR A 29 -2.39 -10.09 -11.16
CA TYR A 29 -2.05 -11.17 -12.09
C TYR A 29 -1.16 -10.65 -13.23
N TRP A 30 -1.55 -9.54 -13.85
CA TRP A 30 -0.85 -8.93 -14.96
C TRP A 30 0.57 -8.54 -14.55
N PHE A 31 0.72 -7.85 -13.41
CA PHE A 31 2.01 -7.46 -12.85
C PHE A 31 2.92 -8.68 -12.64
N HIS A 32 2.38 -9.75 -12.04
CA HIS A 32 3.15 -10.98 -11.81
C HIS A 32 3.65 -11.62 -13.12
N VAL A 33 2.76 -11.72 -14.11
CA VAL A 33 3.09 -12.39 -15.39
C VAL A 33 4.05 -11.55 -16.23
N THR A 34 3.85 -10.24 -16.32
CA THR A 34 4.72 -9.36 -17.11
C THR A 34 6.09 -9.22 -16.45
N LEU A 35 6.17 -9.16 -15.11
CA LEU A 35 7.44 -9.17 -14.39
C LEU A 35 8.25 -10.43 -14.69
N ARG A 36 7.60 -11.61 -14.75
CA ARG A 36 8.24 -12.87 -15.13
C ARG A 36 8.72 -12.85 -16.59
N GLU A 37 7.94 -12.32 -17.52
CA GLU A 37 8.33 -12.21 -18.94
C GLU A 37 9.52 -11.27 -19.14
N LEU A 38 9.51 -10.12 -18.47
CA LEU A 38 10.61 -9.15 -18.46
C LEU A 38 11.89 -9.75 -17.87
N HIS A 39 11.76 -10.48 -16.77
CA HIS A 39 12.90 -11.12 -16.12
C HIS A 39 13.58 -12.15 -17.04
N LYS A 40 12.77 -13.00 -17.71
CA LYS A 40 13.24 -13.96 -18.71
C LYS A 40 13.86 -13.27 -19.93
N ALA A 41 13.24 -12.19 -20.42
CA ALA A 41 13.75 -11.42 -21.55
C ALA A 41 15.12 -10.79 -21.24
N ASN A 42 15.36 -10.42 -19.98
CA ASN A 42 16.64 -9.89 -19.50
C ASN A 42 17.72 -10.96 -19.26
N GLY A 43 17.47 -12.23 -19.61
CA GLY A 43 18.46 -13.31 -19.46
C GLY A 43 18.84 -13.64 -18.02
N ARG A 44 18.05 -13.19 -17.05
CA ARG A 44 18.33 -13.41 -15.64
C ARG A 44 17.78 -14.80 -15.23
N PRO A 45 18.52 -15.58 -14.41
CA PRO A 45 18.03 -16.87 -13.91
C PRO A 45 16.73 -16.68 -13.14
N GLU A 46 15.77 -17.61 -13.21
CA GLU A 46 14.44 -17.44 -12.60
C GLU A 46 14.53 -17.13 -11.08
N PRO A 47 14.13 -15.95 -10.62
CA PRO A 47 14.05 -15.62 -9.22
C PRO A 47 12.71 -16.09 -8.68
N VAL A 48 12.57 -15.87 -7.39
CA VAL A 48 11.33 -16.00 -6.66
C VAL A 48 10.45 -14.76 -6.96
N HIS A 49 9.85 -14.67 -8.15
CA HIS A 49 9.07 -13.51 -8.63
C HIS A 49 7.85 -13.18 -7.76
N TRP A 50 7.32 -14.17 -7.03
CA TRP A 50 6.19 -13.98 -6.13
C TRP A 50 6.50 -13.00 -5.00
N LYS A 51 7.77 -12.86 -4.58
CA LYS A 51 8.16 -11.89 -3.55
C LYS A 51 7.81 -10.46 -3.95
N TRP A 52 8.12 -10.06 -5.18
CA TRP A 52 7.78 -8.73 -5.68
C TRP A 52 6.27 -8.52 -5.80
N THR A 53 5.52 -9.56 -6.17
CA THR A 53 4.05 -9.52 -6.18
C THR A 53 3.47 -9.36 -4.77
N VAL A 54 4.03 -10.03 -3.77
CA VAL A 54 3.62 -9.86 -2.37
C VAL A 54 3.96 -8.47 -1.86
N LEU A 55 5.17 -7.98 -2.14
CA LEU A 55 5.58 -6.61 -1.78
C LEU A 55 4.68 -5.54 -2.43
N PHE A 56 4.23 -5.77 -3.66
CA PHE A 56 3.29 -4.89 -4.34
C PHE A 56 1.93 -4.78 -3.61
N CYS A 57 1.52 -5.82 -2.88
CA CYS A 57 0.28 -5.80 -2.10
C CYS A 57 0.42 -5.09 -0.74
N ILE A 58 1.64 -4.85 -0.24
CA ILE A 58 1.87 -4.24 1.09
C ILE A 58 1.21 -2.85 1.21
N PRO A 59 1.36 -1.92 0.26
CA PRO A 59 0.70 -0.62 0.34
C PRO A 59 -0.83 -0.69 0.43
N LEU A 60 -1.45 -1.76 -0.09
CA LEU A 60 -2.90 -1.96 0.05
C LEU A 60 -3.28 -2.36 1.48
N LEU A 61 -2.43 -3.16 2.14
CA LEU A 61 -2.58 -3.52 3.54
C LEU A 61 -2.36 -2.31 4.45
N ASP A 62 -1.46 -1.39 4.07
CA ASP A 62 -1.19 -0.18 4.83
C ASP A 62 -2.44 0.72 4.98
N PHE A 63 -3.38 0.72 4.04
CA PHE A 63 -4.63 1.46 4.23
C PHE A 63 -5.46 0.93 5.40
N PHE A 64 -5.46 -0.39 5.65
CA PHE A 64 -6.16 -0.96 6.80
C PHE A 64 -5.46 -0.59 8.11
N THR A 65 -4.12 -0.58 8.12
CA THR A 65 -3.35 -0.20 9.31
C THR A 65 -3.51 1.30 9.61
N PHE A 66 -3.47 2.17 8.60
CA PHE A 66 -3.74 3.60 8.75
C PHE A 66 -5.16 3.86 9.24
N TRP A 67 -6.16 3.15 8.72
CA TRP A 67 -7.54 3.29 9.17
C TRP A 67 -7.71 2.91 10.64
N HIS A 68 -7.14 1.76 11.04
CA HIS A 68 -7.19 1.29 12.43
C HIS A 68 -6.48 2.27 13.37
N TYR A 69 -5.24 2.66 13.05
CA TYR A 69 -4.46 3.64 13.83
C TYR A 69 -5.21 4.97 13.98
N SER A 70 -5.82 5.45 12.91
CA SER A 70 -6.61 6.70 12.93
C SER A 70 -7.81 6.61 13.87
N GLY A 71 -8.36 5.41 14.07
CA GLY A 71 -9.42 5.15 15.03
C GLY A 71 -8.93 5.23 16.46
N GLU A 72 -7.85 4.52 16.78
CA GLU A 72 -7.22 4.54 18.11
C GLU A 72 -6.86 5.96 18.54
N TYR A 73 -6.24 6.73 17.64
CA TYR A 73 -5.88 8.12 17.94
C TYR A 73 -7.11 9.02 18.11
N ALA A 74 -8.14 8.89 17.27
CA ALA A 74 -9.37 9.67 17.40
C ALA A 74 -10.07 9.43 18.74
N GLU A 75 -10.08 8.19 19.22
CA GLU A 75 -10.64 7.82 20.53
C GLU A 75 -9.78 8.36 21.67
N PHE A 76 -8.45 8.26 21.57
CA PHE A 76 -7.51 8.81 22.55
C PHE A 76 -7.67 10.32 22.77
N VAL A 77 -7.93 11.09 21.70
CA VAL A 77 -8.16 12.54 21.80
C VAL A 77 -9.63 12.91 21.98
N TRP A 78 -10.48 11.96 22.39
CA TRP A 78 -11.89 12.19 22.69
C TRP A 78 -12.66 12.83 21.51
N GLY A 79 -12.34 12.39 20.28
CA GLY A 79 -12.99 12.87 19.06
C GLY A 79 -12.55 14.26 18.59
N LYS A 80 -11.55 14.89 19.24
CA LYS A 80 -10.98 16.19 18.81
C LYS A 80 -10.59 16.21 17.32
N TYR A 81 -10.07 15.09 16.82
CA TYR A 81 -9.81 14.88 15.39
C TYR A 81 -10.63 13.68 14.91
N PRO A 82 -11.46 13.83 13.87
CA PRO A 82 -12.25 12.70 13.36
C PRO A 82 -11.35 11.68 12.67
N ARG A 83 -11.66 10.39 12.82
CA ARG A 83 -10.92 9.25 12.23
C ARG A 83 -10.60 9.46 10.75
N ILE A 84 -11.59 9.90 9.97
CA ILE A 84 -11.43 10.12 8.52
C ILE A 84 -10.39 11.19 8.19
N LEU A 85 -10.29 12.26 9.00
CA LEU A 85 -9.30 13.31 8.79
C LEU A 85 -7.89 12.77 9.02
N VAL A 86 -7.68 12.04 10.13
CA VAL A 86 -6.38 11.44 10.47
C VAL A 86 -5.97 10.41 9.41
N PHE A 87 -6.93 9.63 8.90
CA PHE A 87 -6.70 8.66 7.84
C PHE A 87 -6.26 9.32 6.52
N ILE A 88 -6.95 10.38 6.10
CA ILE A 88 -6.56 11.14 4.90
C ILE A 88 -5.17 11.77 5.09
N LEU A 89 -4.86 12.27 6.30
CA LEU A 89 -3.54 12.81 6.60
C LEU A 89 -2.44 11.74 6.50
N TRP A 90 -2.68 10.49 6.89
CA TRP A 90 -1.72 9.40 6.65
C TRP A 90 -1.36 9.23 5.17
N ILE A 91 -2.36 9.34 4.29
CA ILE A 91 -2.20 9.14 2.83
C ILE A 91 -1.52 10.34 2.16
N VAL A 92 -1.96 11.55 2.52
CA VAL A 92 -1.53 12.78 1.83
C VAL A 92 -0.26 13.37 2.43
N PHE A 93 -0.10 13.31 3.76
CA PHE A 93 1.03 13.92 4.46
C PHE A 93 1.28 13.31 5.85
N PHE A 94 1.90 12.12 5.87
CA PHE A 94 2.20 11.37 7.11
C PHE A 94 2.90 12.17 8.23
N PRO A 95 3.80 13.16 7.96
CA PRO A 95 4.46 13.89 9.04
C PRO A 95 3.49 14.66 9.93
N ALA A 96 2.36 15.14 9.38
CA ALA A 96 1.34 15.82 10.18
C ALA A 96 0.74 14.88 11.25
N VAL A 97 0.48 13.63 10.92
CA VAL A 97 -0.04 12.65 11.89
C VAL A 97 0.99 12.41 12.99
N TRP A 98 2.27 12.26 12.63
CA TRP A 98 3.36 12.12 13.61
C TRP A 98 3.36 13.28 14.61
N PHE A 99 3.37 14.53 14.13
CA PHE A 99 3.39 15.70 15.02
C PHE A 99 2.14 15.80 15.91
N LEU A 100 0.95 15.54 15.35
CA LEU A 100 -0.31 15.57 16.11
C LEU A 100 -0.32 14.55 17.24
N VAL A 101 -0.02 13.29 16.91
CA VAL A 101 -0.01 12.19 17.86
C VAL A 101 1.06 12.41 18.93
N GLN A 102 2.30 12.72 18.52
CA GLN A 102 3.40 12.89 19.45
C GLN A 102 3.13 14.02 20.45
N ARG A 103 2.60 15.15 19.97
CA ARG A 103 2.26 16.29 20.84
C ARG A 103 1.22 15.89 21.89
N ASP A 104 0.16 15.21 21.48
CA ASP A 104 -0.94 14.88 22.38
C ASP A 104 -0.55 13.76 23.37
N LEU A 105 0.25 12.76 22.94
CA LEU A 105 0.85 11.77 23.83
C LEU A 105 1.79 12.40 24.86
N ASN A 106 2.67 13.31 24.44
CA ASN A 106 3.59 14.02 25.34
C ASN A 106 2.84 14.85 26.38
N ARG A 107 1.75 15.51 25.96
CA ARG A 107 0.91 16.29 26.87
C ARG A 107 0.29 15.38 27.94
N THR A 108 -0.29 14.25 27.55
CA THR A 108 -0.89 13.31 28.51
C THR A 108 0.16 12.74 29.47
N ALA A 109 1.34 12.37 28.97
CA ALA A 109 2.44 11.91 29.80
C ALA A 109 2.85 12.98 30.83
N SER A 110 3.01 14.24 30.42
CA SER A 110 3.40 15.33 31.34
C SER A 110 2.40 15.55 32.48
N VAL A 111 1.09 15.42 32.22
CA VAL A 111 0.05 15.55 33.26
C VAL A 111 0.12 14.39 34.25
N GLN A 112 0.35 13.16 33.78
CA GLN A 112 0.46 11.98 34.65
C GLN A 112 1.65 12.04 35.62
N PHE A 113 2.76 12.66 35.24
CA PHE A 113 3.93 12.79 36.13
C PHE A 113 3.83 13.95 37.14
N MET A 114 2.84 14.84 36.99
CA MET A 114 2.67 16.01 37.86
C MET A 114 1.55 15.85 38.91
N GLY A 115 0.76 14.77 38.85
CA GLY A 115 -0.31 14.46 39.81
C GLY A 115 0.04 13.27 40.68
#